data_AF-A0A2H6ADD3-F1
#
_entry.id   AF-A0A2H6ADD3-F1
#
_cell.length_a   1.000
_cell.length_b   1.000
_cell.length_c   1.000
_cell.angle_alpha   90.00
_cell.angle_beta   90.00
_cell.angle_gamma   90.00
#
_symmetry.space_group_name_H-M   'P 1'
#
loop_
_entity.id
_entity.type
_entity.pdbx_description
1 polymer ?
#
loop_
_entity_poly.entity_id
_entity_poly.type
_entity_poly.pdbx_seq_one_letter_code
_entity_poly.pdbx_strand_id
1 'polypeptide(L)' 'MIYLLGRSLQIVGLVLVPVAVAGNLAEIAHSPAALTLRQSVILSALGIALFYMGYLLQGRRS' A
#
# COMPACT_ATOMS: atom_id res chain seq x y z
N MET A 1 -9.57 20.39 2.23
CA MET A 1 -8.34 19.83 1.60
C MET A 1 -7.73 18.69 2.41
N ILE A 2 -7.51 18.81 3.73
CA ILE A 2 -6.95 17.73 4.57
C ILE A 2 -7.75 16.41 4.50
N TYR A 3 -9.08 16.50 4.41
CA TYR A 3 -9.92 15.32 4.18
C TYR A 3 -9.60 14.60 2.85
N LEU A 4 -9.47 15.36 1.75
CA LEU A 4 -9.10 14.80 0.44
C LEU A 4 -7.70 14.18 0.50
N LEU A 5 -6.75 14.85 1.16
CA LEU A 5 -5.39 14.33 1.34
C LEU A 5 -5.39 12.98 2.08
N GLY A 6 -6.12 12.89 3.20
CA GLY A 6 -6.25 11.64 3.94
C GLY A 6 -6.94 10.55 3.14
N ARG A 7 -7.92 10.90 2.29
CA ARG A 7 -8.61 9.95 1.42
C ARG A 7 -7.70 9.42 0.32
N SER A 8 -6.89 10.29 -0.28
CA SER A 8 -5.88 9.90 -1.27
C SER A 8 -4.84 8.94 -0.67
N LEU A 9 -4.36 9.23 0.55
CA LEU A 9 -3.42 8.35 1.28
C LEU A 9 -4.01 6.95 1.53
N GLN A 10 -5.28 6.87 1.92
CA GLN A 10 -5.98 5.60 2.07
C GLN A 10 -6.09 4.83 0.76
N ILE A 11 -6.45 5.50 -0.34
CA ILE A 11 -6.56 4.84 -1.65
C ILE A 11 -5.20 4.29 -2.09
N VAL A 12 -4.14 5.09 -1.96
CA VAL A 12 -2.77 4.66 -2.29
C VAL A 12 -2.35 3.46 -1.43
N GLY A 13 -2.57 3.53 -0.12
CA GLY A 13 -2.27 2.42 0.79
C GLY A 13 -3.05 1.14 0.48
N LEU A 14 -4.33 1.27 0.12
CA LEU A 14 -5.21 0.16 -0.25
C LEU A 14 -4.74 -0.53 -1.54
N VAL A 15 -4.24 0.23 -2.52
CA VAL A 15 -3.76 -0.30 -3.81
C VAL A 15 -2.36 -0.92 -3.68
N LEU A 16 -1.49 -0.38 -2.82
CA LEU A 16 -0.12 -0.86 -2.65
C LEU A 16 -0.03 -2.32 -2.18
N VAL A 17 -0.91 -2.74 -1.28
CA VAL A 17 -0.91 -4.11 -0.73
C VAL A 17 -1.18 -5.18 -1.81
N PRO A 18 -2.28 -5.15 -2.58
CA PRO A 18 -2.50 -6.13 -3.64
C PRO A 18 -1.45 -6.05 -4.74
N VAL A 19 -0.86 -4.87 -5.01
CA VAL A 19 0.28 -4.75 -5.94
C VAL A 19 1.51 -5.48 -5.40
N ALA A 20 1.80 -5.35 -4.10
CA ALA A 20 2.90 -6.08 -3.47
C ALA A 20 2.71 -7.60 -3.51
N VAL A 21 1.49 -8.07 -3.27
CA VAL A 21 1.13 -9.49 -3.36
C VAL A 21 1.24 -9.98 -4.81
N ALA A 22 0.69 -9.25 -5.77
CA ALA A 22 0.77 -9.58 -7.19
C ALA A 22 2.22 -9.66 -7.68
N GLY A 23 3.08 -8.72 -7.24
CA GLY A 23 4.51 -8.76 -7.56
C GLY A 23 5.20 -10.00 -7.00
N ASN A 24 4.85 -10.45 -5.79
CA ASN A 24 5.41 -11.68 -5.24
C ASN A 24 4.91 -12.94 -5.95
N LEU A 25 3.64 -12.99 -6.32
CA LEU A 25 3.12 -14.08 -7.16
C LEU A 25 3.80 -14.11 -8.53
N ALA A 26 4.15 -12.94 -9.07
CA ALA A 26 4.91 -12.83 -10.31
C ALA A 26 6.34 -13.38 -10.19
N GLU A 27 6.93 -13.39 -8.98
CA GLU A 27 8.20 -14.08 -8.70
C GLU A 27 8.07 -15.59 -8.89
N ILE A 28 7.00 -16.18 -8.37
CA ILE A 28 6.69 -17.61 -8.52
C ILE A 28 6.48 -17.98 -10.00
N ALA A 29 5.92 -17.05 -10.78
CA ALA A 29 5.70 -17.21 -12.21
C ALA A 29 6.92 -16.86 -13.10
N HIS A 30 8.09 -16.58 -12.50
CA HIS A 30 9.32 -16.17 -13.21
C HIS A 30 9.13 -14.97 -14.16
N SER A 31 8.27 -14.02 -13.78
CA SER A 31 7.95 -12.84 -14.58
C SER A 31 8.96 -11.71 -14.34
N PRO A 32 9.30 -10.86 -15.33
CA PRO A 32 10.27 -9.78 -15.18
C PRO A 32 9.84 -8.68 -14.20
N ALA A 33 8.55 -8.59 -13.86
CA ALA A 33 8.00 -7.64 -12.88
C ALA A 33 7.90 -8.23 -11.45
N ALA A 34 8.65 -9.28 -11.16
CA ALA A 34 8.65 -9.97 -9.88
C ALA A 34 9.16 -9.10 -8.71
N LEU A 35 8.52 -9.24 -7.56
CA LEU A 35 8.99 -8.74 -6.28
C LEU A 35 9.40 -9.90 -5.40
N THR A 36 10.61 -9.86 -4.86
CA THR A 36 11.05 -10.81 -3.84
C THR A 36 10.13 -10.78 -2.63
N LEU A 37 10.04 -11.87 -1.87
CA LEU A 37 9.27 -11.93 -0.62
C LEU A 37 9.56 -10.74 0.30
N ARG A 38 10.84 -10.38 0.48
CA ARG A 38 11.27 -9.23 1.29
C ARG A 38 10.69 -7.92 0.75
N GLN A 39 10.78 -7.68 -0.55
CA GLN A 39 10.25 -6.46 -1.18
C GLN A 39 8.73 -6.39 -1.05
N SER A 40 8.03 -7.50 -1.24
CA SER A 40 6.58 -7.60 -1.09
C SER A 40 6.12 -7.30 0.34
N VAL A 41 6.81 -7.85 1.34
CA VAL A 41 6.51 -7.57 2.76
C VAL A 41 6.74 -6.10 3.09
N ILE A 42 7.88 -5.52 2.66
CA ILE A 42 8.18 -4.10 2.89
C ILE A 42 7.12 -3.20 2.21
N LEU A 43 6.79 -3.49 0.95
CA LEU A 43 5.82 -2.70 0.20
C LEU A 43 4.40 -2.81 0.80
N SER A 44 4.02 -3.99 1.29
CA SER A 44 2.76 -4.20 2.02
C SER A 44 2.74 -3.40 3.32
N ALA A 45 3.82 -3.44 4.11
CA ALA A 45 3.93 -2.67 5.34
C ALA A 45 3.83 -1.16 5.08
N LEU A 46 4.46 -0.66 4.01
CA LEU A 46 4.34 0.73 3.58
C LEU A 46 2.90 1.07 3.17
N GLY A 47 2.23 0.20 2.41
CA GLY A 47 0.82 0.40 2.04
C GLY A 47 -0.10 0.51 3.25
N ILE A 48 0.07 -0.39 4.23
CA ILE A 48 -0.68 -0.37 5.49
C ILE A 48 -0.39 0.92 6.28
N ALA A 49 0.87 1.32 6.38
CA ALA A 49 1.27 2.54 7.08
C ALA A 49 0.66 3.80 6.43
N LEU A 50 0.67 3.89 5.09
CA LEU A 50 0.05 5.00 4.36
C LEU A 50 -1.47 5.03 4.56
N PHE A 51 -2.12 3.86 4.53
CA PHE A 51 -3.55 3.76 4.80
C PHE A 51 -3.88 4.27 6.20
N TYR A 52 -3.13 3.83 7.21
CA TYR A 52 -3.32 4.22 8.59
C TYR A 52 -3.04 5.72 8.82
N MET A 53 -1.98 6.27 8.21
CA MET A 53 -1.72 7.72 8.23
C MET A 53 -2.87 8.51 7.62
N GLY A 54 -3.41 8.05 6.48
CA GLY A 54 -4.58 8.66 5.85
C GLY A 54 -5.83 8.61 6.75
N TYR A 55 -6.02 7.53 7.49
CA TYR A 55 -7.07 7.40 8.51
C TYR A 55 -6.89 8.39 9.66
N LEU A 56 -5.70 8.45 10.28
CA LEU A 56 -5.42 9.40 11.36
C LEU A 56 -5.62 10.86 10.94
N LEU A 57 -5.23 11.17 9.70
CA LEU A 57 -5.37 12.51 9.13
C LEU A 57 -6.84 12.91 8.93
N GLN A 58 -7.72 11.96 8.61
CA GLN A 58 -9.17 12.18 8.55
C GLN A 58 -9.79 12.25 9.96
N GLY A 59 -9.41 11.34 10.85
CA GLY A 59 -9.98 11.19 12.19
C GLY A 59 -9.71 12.38 13.13
N ARG A 60 -8.64 13.15 12.91
CA ARG A 60 -8.36 14.38 13.68
C ARG A 60 -9.33 15.56 13.42
N ARG A 61 -10.34 15.40 12.56
CA ARG A 61 -11.32 16.45 12.22
C ARG A 61 -12.78 15.98 12.25
N SER A 62 -13.06 14.78 12.74
CA SER A 62 -14.44 14.26 12.87
C SER A 62 -15.00 14.46 14.26
#